data_AF-A0A3C1UGJ2-F1
#
_entry.id   AF-A0A3C1UGJ2-F1
#
_cell.length_a   1.000
_cell.length_b   1.000
_cell.length_c   1.000
_cell.angle_alpha   90.00
_cell.angle_beta   90.00
_cell.angle_gamma   90.00
#
_symmetry.space_group_name_H-M   'P 1'
#
loop_
_entity.id
_entity.type
_entity.pdbx_description
1 polymer ?
#
loop_
_entity_poly.entity_id
_entity_poly.type
_entity_poly.pdbx_seq_one_letter_code
_entity_poly.pdbx_strand_id
1 'polypeptide(L)'
;MENKLLEYLENHQPATPSNWREKTEWRRENRDWIRHSQEIALAMLNKMDELKMSQTALAKQLGCSQQYVSKLLKGGENLSLETISKIEKALSITIIQPLCGGQTDSAIMGAAEPTEEYN
;
A
#
# COMPACT_ATOMS: atom_id res chain seq x y z
N MET A 1 21.47 33.93 -37.85
CA MET A 1 20.03 33.73 -37.59
C MET A 1 19.87 32.72 -36.45
N GLU A 2 20.63 32.88 -35.37
CA GLU A 2 20.86 31.80 -34.39
C GLU A 2 20.33 32.12 -32.98
N ASN A 3 19.82 33.33 -32.73
CA ASN A 3 19.42 33.75 -31.38
C ASN A 3 17.90 33.85 -31.15
N LYS A 4 17.06 33.85 -32.19
CA LYS A 4 15.59 33.95 -32.04
C LYS A 4 14.97 32.76 -31.31
N LEU A 5 15.58 31.58 -31.46
CA LEU A 5 15.08 30.35 -30.88
C LEU A 5 15.38 30.29 -29.38
N LEU A 6 16.56 30.79 -28.97
CA LEU A 6 16.94 30.94 -27.57
C LEU A 6 16.06 31.98 -26.87
N GLU A 7 15.86 33.14 -27.49
CA GLU A 7 15.02 34.22 -26.98
C GLU A 7 13.55 33.77 -26.80
N TYR A 8 13.03 32.98 -27.74
CA TYR A 8 11.69 32.39 -27.62
C TYR A 8 11.58 31.43 -26.43
N LEU A 9 12.59 30.59 -26.20
CA LEU A 9 12.60 29.63 -25.09
C LEU A 9 12.75 30.33 -23.73
N GLU A 10 13.57 31.37 -23.66
CA GLU A 10 13.79 32.15 -22.44
C GLU A 10 12.52 32.87 -22.00
N ASN A 11 11.79 33.46 -22.97
CA ASN A 11 10.51 34.13 -22.72
C ASN A 11 9.37 33.19 -22.29
N HIS A 12 9.49 31.88 -22.52
CA HIS A 12 8.47 30.88 -22.17
C HIS A 12 8.93 29.92 -21.08
N GLN A 13 9.98 30.26 -20.32
CA GLN A 13 10.34 29.45 -19.15
C GLN A 13 9.27 29.56 -18.06
N PRO A 14 8.82 28.43 -17.48
CA PRO A 14 7.90 28.47 -16.37
C PRO A 14 8.59 29.15 -15.17
N ALA A 15 7.87 30.04 -14.50
CA ALA A 15 8.37 30.76 -13.32
C ALA A 15 8.78 29.84 -12.16
N THR A 16 8.37 28.57 -12.18
CA THR A 16 8.74 27.55 -11.20
C THR A 16 9.62 26.49 -11.87
N PRO A 17 10.85 26.24 -11.38
CA PRO A 17 11.67 25.14 -11.87
C PRO A 17 10.97 23.82 -11.54
N SER A 18 11.05 22.86 -12.45
CA SER A 18 10.42 21.56 -12.25
C SER A 18 11.23 20.70 -11.28
N ASN A 19 10.59 20.22 -10.21
CA ASN A 19 11.21 19.35 -9.19
C ASN A 19 11.43 17.90 -9.70
N TRP A 20 11.54 17.69 -11.01
CA TRP A 20 11.67 16.34 -11.58
C TRP A 20 13.01 15.70 -11.22
N ARG A 21 14.08 16.52 -11.13
CA ARG A 21 15.42 16.06 -10.72
C ARG A 21 15.38 15.54 -9.29
N GLU A 22 14.89 16.37 -8.37
CA GLU A 22 14.72 16.03 -6.95
C GLU A 22 13.82 14.79 -6.75
N LYS A 23 12.68 14.73 -7.44
CA LYS A 23 11.78 13.56 -7.37
C LYS A 23 12.43 12.29 -7.91
N THR A 24 13.29 12.40 -8.92
CA THR A 24 14.00 11.24 -9.50
C THR A 24 15.06 10.74 -8.53
N GLU A 25 15.82 11.64 -7.93
CA GLU A 25 16.83 11.32 -6.93
C GLU A 25 16.21 10.67 -5.70
N TRP A 26 15.13 11.25 -5.17
CA TRP A 26 14.38 10.66 -4.06
C TRP A 26 13.89 9.24 -4.38
N ARG A 27 13.34 9.00 -5.58
CA ARG A 27 12.91 7.64 -5.98
C ARG A 27 14.07 6.66 -6.12
N ARG A 28 15.26 7.12 -6.47
CA ARG A 28 16.46 6.28 -6.56
C ARG A 28 16.94 5.88 -5.17
N GLU A 29 16.99 6.83 -4.25
CA GLU A 29 17.41 6.59 -2.85
C GLU A 29 16.42 5.71 -2.10
N ASN A 30 15.12 5.90 -2.35
CA ASN A 30 14.04 5.24 -1.62
C ASN A 30 13.51 3.98 -2.33
N ARG A 31 14.25 3.48 -3.34
CA ARG A 31 13.78 2.45 -4.28
C ARG A 31 13.29 1.18 -3.59
N ASP A 32 14.02 0.72 -2.57
CA ASP A 32 13.77 -0.60 -1.97
C ASP A 32 12.47 -0.64 -1.18
N TRP A 33 12.23 0.31 -0.27
CA TRP A 33 10.98 0.34 0.48
C TRP A 33 9.78 0.74 -0.40
N ILE A 34 9.98 1.58 -1.43
CA ILE A 34 8.91 1.88 -2.41
C ILE A 34 8.51 0.60 -3.14
N ARG A 35 9.47 -0.23 -3.53
CA ARG A 35 9.19 -1.52 -4.17
C ARG A 35 8.38 -2.43 -3.24
N HIS A 36 8.78 -2.55 -1.97
CA HIS A 36 8.01 -3.33 -1.00
C HIS A 36 6.60 -2.79 -0.78
N SER A 37 6.43 -1.47 -0.71
CA SER A 37 5.10 -0.83 -0.63
C SER A 37 4.22 -1.17 -1.84
N GLN A 38 4.80 -1.19 -3.05
CA GLN A 38 4.10 -1.60 -4.27
C GLN A 38 3.75 -3.08 -4.28
N GLU A 39 4.65 -3.95 -3.83
CA GLU A 39 4.40 -5.40 -3.71
C GLU A 39 3.23 -5.67 -2.76
N ILE A 40 3.17 -4.95 -1.63
CA ILE A 40 2.03 -4.99 -0.70
C ILE A 40 0.75 -4.53 -1.38
N ALA A 41 0.78 -3.38 -2.06
CA ALA A 41 -0.39 -2.86 -2.76
C ALA A 41 -0.94 -3.83 -3.80
N LEU A 42 -0.06 -4.50 -4.56
CA LEU A 42 -0.46 -5.52 -5.53
C LEU A 42 -1.09 -6.75 -4.86
N ALA A 43 -0.50 -7.23 -3.77
CA ALA A 43 -1.08 -8.33 -2.99
C ALA A 43 -2.48 -7.98 -2.45
N MET A 44 -2.66 -6.74 -2.00
CA MET A 44 -3.96 -6.23 -1.55
C MET A 44 -4.96 -6.18 -2.70
N LEU A 45 -4.58 -5.65 -3.86
CA LEU A 45 -5.47 -5.56 -5.03
C LEU A 45 -5.94 -6.94 -5.49
N ASN A 46 -5.04 -7.92 -5.57
CA ASN A 46 -5.39 -9.29 -5.94
C ASN A 46 -6.42 -9.88 -4.97
N LYS A 47 -6.20 -9.68 -3.66
CA LYS A 47 -7.10 -10.20 -2.63
C LYS A 47 -8.44 -9.49 -2.57
N MET A 48 -8.46 -8.20 -2.86
CA MET A 48 -9.71 -7.46 -3.04
C MET A 48 -10.50 -7.98 -4.24
N ASP A 49 -9.84 -8.33 -5.35
CA ASP A 49 -10.52 -8.89 -6.53
C ASP A 49 -11.04 -10.32 -6.28
N GLU A 50 -10.27 -11.16 -5.59
CA GLU A 50 -10.69 -12.50 -5.15
C GLU A 50 -11.93 -12.44 -4.25
N LEU A 51 -11.96 -11.51 -3.29
CA LEU A 51 -13.07 -11.33 -2.36
C LEU A 51 -14.22 -10.47 -2.93
N LYS A 52 -14.08 -9.98 -4.17
CA LYS A 52 -14.99 -8.98 -4.79
C LYS A 52 -15.31 -7.81 -3.87
N MET A 53 -14.30 -7.36 -3.13
CA MET A 53 -14.40 -6.32 -2.12
C MET A 53 -14.02 -4.96 -2.69
N SER A 54 -14.80 -3.92 -2.36
CA SER A 54 -14.51 -2.54 -2.74
C SER A 54 -13.54 -1.86 -1.77
N GLN A 55 -12.89 -0.76 -2.21
CA GLN A 55 -12.02 0.04 -1.34
C GLN A 55 -12.74 0.59 -0.10
N THR A 56 -14.05 0.89 -0.22
CA THR A 56 -14.87 1.37 0.90
C THR A 56 -15.14 0.27 1.92
N ALA A 57 -15.35 -0.97 1.48
CA ALA A 57 -15.50 -2.11 2.38
C ALA A 57 -14.20 -2.41 3.12
N LEU A 58 -13.06 -2.42 2.41
CA LEU A 58 -11.74 -2.58 3.04
C LEU A 58 -11.46 -1.48 4.07
N ALA A 59 -11.78 -0.21 3.74
CA ALA A 59 -11.60 0.91 4.65
C ALA A 59 -12.41 0.74 5.95
N LYS A 60 -13.66 0.28 5.84
CA LYS A 60 -14.51 -0.03 7.00
C LYS A 60 -13.91 -1.14 7.85
N GLN A 61 -13.38 -2.20 7.23
CA GLN A 61 -12.79 -3.34 7.94
C GLN A 61 -11.48 -2.96 8.65
N LEU A 62 -10.69 -2.06 8.05
CA LEU A 62 -9.47 -1.51 8.66
C LEU A 62 -9.74 -0.41 9.68
N GLY A 63 -10.97 0.09 9.79
CA GLY A 63 -11.32 1.26 10.61
C GLY A 63 -10.65 2.56 10.15
N CYS A 64 -10.30 2.65 8.85
CA CYS A 64 -9.59 3.79 8.29
C CYS A 64 -10.42 4.53 7.24
N SER A 65 -9.94 5.70 6.81
CA SER A 65 -10.56 6.47 5.73
C SER A 65 -10.35 5.79 4.37
N GLN A 66 -11.33 5.90 3.46
CA GLN A 66 -11.18 5.41 2.08
C GLN A 66 -10.00 6.06 1.36
N GLN A 67 -9.77 7.36 1.60
CA GLN A 67 -8.64 8.10 1.03
C GLN A 67 -7.30 7.49 1.45
N TYR A 68 -7.20 6.98 2.68
CA TYR A 68 -6.02 6.27 3.15
C TYR A 68 -5.81 4.97 2.36
N VAL A 69 -6.87 4.18 2.16
CA VAL A 69 -6.81 2.97 1.33
C VAL A 69 -6.40 3.31 -0.11
N SER A 70 -6.92 4.38 -0.70
CA SER A 70 -6.52 4.78 -2.05
C SER A 70 -5.05 5.23 -2.14
N LYS A 71 -4.45 5.77 -1.07
CA LYS A 71 -3.01 6.07 -1.02
C LYS A 71 -2.17 4.81 -0.86
N LEU A 72 -2.60 3.91 0.03
CA LEU A 72 -2.00 2.61 0.25
C LEU A 72 -1.91 1.79 -1.05
N LEU A 73 -3.01 1.72 -1.81
CA LEU A 73 -3.07 0.99 -3.08
C LEU A 73 -2.23 1.62 -4.21
N LYS A 74 -1.72 2.85 -4.04
CA LYS A 74 -0.77 3.46 -4.98
C LYS A 74 0.67 3.00 -4.72
N GLY A 75 0.97 2.33 -3.60
CA GLY A 75 2.30 1.82 -3.28
C GLY A 75 3.36 2.92 -3.09
N GLY A 76 2.93 4.12 -2.65
CA GLY A 76 3.81 5.27 -2.41
C GLY A 76 3.92 5.65 -0.93
N GLU A 77 3.28 4.89 -0.05
CA GLU A 77 3.22 5.16 1.39
C GLU A 77 4.21 4.26 2.13
N ASN A 78 4.85 4.82 3.16
CA ASN A 78 5.64 4.06 4.10
C ASN A 78 4.71 3.51 5.19
N LEU A 79 4.53 2.19 5.22
CA LEU A 79 3.58 1.53 6.09
C LEU A 79 4.22 1.21 7.44
N SER A 80 3.55 1.57 8.52
CA SER A 80 3.93 1.07 9.84
C SER A 80 3.63 -0.43 9.93
N LEU A 81 4.39 -1.14 10.77
CA LEU A 81 4.14 -2.55 11.07
C LEU A 81 2.70 -2.77 11.59
N GLU A 82 2.16 -1.82 12.35
CA GLU A 82 0.77 -1.85 12.80
C GLU A 82 -0.22 -1.88 11.62
N THR A 83 -0.02 -1.03 10.62
CA THR A 83 -0.86 -1.01 9.41
C THR A 83 -0.73 -2.32 8.64
N ILE A 84 0.50 -2.84 8.48
CA ILE A 84 0.73 -4.11 7.80
C ILE A 84 -0.04 -5.23 8.51
N SER A 85 0.07 -5.34 9.84
CA SER A 85 -0.67 -6.35 10.61
C SER A 85 -2.20 -6.19 10.52
N LYS A 86 -2.72 -4.96 10.43
CA LYS A 86 -4.16 -4.73 10.20
C LYS A 86 -4.60 -5.22 8.82
N ILE A 87 -3.78 -4.99 7.79
CA ILE A 87 -4.04 -5.45 6.42
C ILE A 87 -4.01 -6.98 6.37
N GLU A 88 -3.01 -7.61 6.98
CA GLU A 88 -2.90 -9.08 7.05
C GLU A 88 -4.14 -9.70 7.69
N LYS A 89 -4.62 -9.14 8.80
CA LYS A 89 -5.85 -9.59 9.47
C LYS A 89 -7.11 -9.34 8.63
N ALA A 90 -7.20 -8.19 7.94
CA ALA A 90 -8.37 -7.84 7.16
C ALA A 90 -8.51 -8.70 5.89
N LEU A 91 -7.41 -8.94 5.19
CA LEU A 91 -7.40 -9.65 3.92
C LEU A 91 -7.02 -11.14 4.07
N SER A 92 -6.68 -11.60 5.28
CA SER A 92 -6.16 -12.94 5.55
C SER A 92 -4.96 -13.26 4.65
N ILE A 93 -4.01 -12.33 4.58
CA ILE A 93 -2.80 -12.43 3.76
C ILE A 93 -1.56 -12.41 4.65
N THR A 94 -0.49 -13.02 4.18
CA THR A 94 0.82 -12.93 4.83
C THR A 94 1.70 -12.04 3.97
N ILE A 95 2.05 -10.87 4.51
CA ILE A 95 2.97 -9.91 3.88
C ILE A 95 4.37 -10.15 4.41
N ILE A 96 4.52 -10.23 5.74
CA ILE A 96 5.80 -10.44 6.39
C ILE A 96 5.93 -11.93 6.70
N GLN A 97 6.91 -12.59 6.09
CA GLN A 97 7.20 -13.98 6.42
C GLN A 97 7.87 -14.06 7.80
N PRO A 98 7.35 -14.86 8.74
CA PRO A 98 8.04 -15.10 9.99
C PRO A 98 9.36 -15.82 9.73
N LEU A 99 10.44 -15.36 10.37
CA LEU A 99 11.78 -15.94 10.24
C LEU A 99 11.84 -17.40 10.74
N CYS A 100 10.85 -17.80 11.55
CA CYS A 100 10.70 -19.15 12.07
C CYS A 100 9.75 -19.91 11.15
N GLY A 101 10.30 -20.74 10.25
CA GLY A 101 9.53 -21.70 9.46
C GLY A 101 8.89 -22.76 10.36
N GLY A 102 7.71 -22.44 10.89
CA GLY A 102 6.83 -23.35 11.60
C GLY A 102 5.42 -23.10 11.10
N GLN A 103 4.87 -24.08 10.38
CA GLN A 103 3.48 -24.17 9.95
C GLN A 103 2.55 -23.59 11.02
N THR A 104 1.84 -22.49 10.73
CA THR A 104 0.65 -22.18 11.51
C THR A 104 -0.44 -23.07 10.95
N ASP A 105 -0.62 -24.21 11.63
CA ASP A 105 -1.64 -25.19 11.35
C ASP A 105 -2.99 -24.53 11.06
N SER A 106 -3.65 -25.02 10.02
CA SER A 106 -5.00 -24.68 9.59
C SER A 106 -6.09 -25.14 10.59
N ALA A 107 -5.84 -25.07 11.91
CA ALA A 107 -6.62 -25.78 12.92
C ALA A 107 -7.33 -24.90 13.97
N ILE A 108 -7.32 -23.56 13.89
CA ILE A 108 -8.00 -22.72 14.90
C ILE A 108 -9.42 -22.26 14.48
N MET A 109 -9.89 -22.54 13.27
CA MET A 109 -11.28 -22.26 12.87
C MET A 109 -12.09 -23.55 12.75
N GLY A 110 -12.50 -24.14 13.88
CA GLY A 110 -13.28 -25.38 13.87
C GLY A 110 -13.71 -25.95 15.22
N ALA A 111 -14.39 -25.16 16.05
CA ALA A 111 -15.34 -25.62 17.08
C ALA A 111 -16.06 -24.38 17.63
N ALA A 112 -17.21 -24.00 17.07
CA ALA A 112 -18.52 -24.46 17.52
C ALA A 112 -18.75 -24.11 19.01
N GLU A 113 -19.58 -23.09 19.24
CA GLU A 113 -20.31 -22.91 20.50
C GLU A 113 -20.97 -24.24 20.92
N PRO A 114 -21.02 -24.52 22.22
CA PRO A 114 -22.33 -24.72 22.82
C PRO A 114 -22.52 -23.93 24.11
N THR A 115 -23.62 -23.15 24.11
CA THR A 115 -24.67 -23.08 25.14
C THR A 115 -24.29 -23.09 26.63
N GLU A 116 -24.76 -22.03 27.29
CA GLU A 116 -25.51 -22.06 28.55
C GLU A 116 -25.44 -23.36 29.37
N GLU A 117 -24.85 -23.25 30.55
CA GLU A 117 -25.41 -23.65 31.86
C GLU A 117 -24.25 -23.90 32.82
N TYR A 118 -24.10 -23.06 33.84
CA TYR A 118 -23.64 -23.53 35.15
C TYR A 118 -24.25 -22.61 36.23
N ASN A 119 -25.29 -23.16 36.86
CA ASN A 119 -25.93 -22.86 38.16
C ASN A 119 -25.65 -21.52 38.85
#